data_AF-A0A2R5FLQ0-F1
#
_entry.id   AF-A0A2R5FLQ0-F1
#
_cell.length_a   1.000
_cell.length_b   1.000
_cell.length_c   1.000
_cell.angle_alpha   90.00
_cell.angle_beta   90.00
_cell.angle_gamma   90.00
#
_symmetry.space_group_name_H-M   'P 1'
#
loop_
_entity.id
_entity.type
_entity.pdbx_description
1 polymer ?
#
loop_
_entity_poly.entity_id
_entity_poly.type
_entity_poly.pdbx_seq_one_letter_code
_entity_poly.pdbx_strand_id
1 'polypeptide(L)' 'MIPLETQRLILRDFVESDWQAVHQYASDREVVRYLTFGPNTIRISRGGSFQG' A
#
# COMPACT_ATOMS: atom_id res chain seq x y z
N MET A 1 -8.88 -14.65 -3.62
CA MET A 1 -8.69 -15.32 -2.32
C MET A 1 -9.97 -15.17 -1.51
N ILE A 2 -10.22 -15.95 -0.45
CA ILE A 2 -11.34 -15.67 0.48
C ILE A 2 -10.84 -14.73 1.59
N PRO A 3 -11.59 -13.66 1.97
CA PRO A 3 -11.18 -12.74 3.05
C PRO A 3 -11.00 -13.44 4.40
N LEU A 4 -10.05 -12.95 5.20
CA LEU A 4 -9.85 -13.37 6.60
C LEU A 4 -10.48 -12.33 7.54
N GLU A 5 -11.41 -12.76 8.38
CA GLU A 5 -12.16 -11.87 9.27
C GLU A 5 -11.81 -12.10 10.74
N THR A 6 -11.82 -11.03 11.52
CA THR A 6 -11.69 -11.02 12.99
C THR A 6 -12.80 -10.12 13.56
N GLN A 7 -12.90 -10.01 14.89
CA GLN A 7 -13.93 -9.17 15.52
C GLN A 7 -13.88 -7.69 15.08
N ARG A 8 -12.73 -7.16 14.66
CA ARG A 8 -12.56 -5.72 14.34
C ARG A 8 -12.01 -5.43 12.95
N LEU A 9 -11.54 -6.44 12.22
CA LEU A 9 -10.80 -6.25 10.97
C LEU A 9 -11.12 -7.35 9.96
N ILE A 10 -11.12 -6.97 8.69
CA ILE A 10 -11.22 -7.86 7.52
C ILE A 10 -9.97 -7.66 6.68
N LEU A 11 -9.22 -8.73 6.43
CA LEU A 11 -8.13 -8.77 5.47
C LEU A 11 -8.66 -9.33 4.15
N ARG A 12 -8.58 -8.55 3.07
CA ARG A 12 -9.15 -8.87 1.76
C ARG A 12 -8.15 -8.55 0.65
N ASP A 13 -8.44 -9.06 -0.54
CA ASP A 13 -7.73 -8.66 -1.75
C ASP A 13 -7.87 -7.14 -1.98
N PHE A 14 -6.82 -6.52 -2.51
CA PHE A 14 -6.83 -5.12 -2.91
C PHE A 14 -7.76 -4.90 -4.10
N VAL A 15 -8.45 -3.76 -4.09
CA VAL A 15 -9.17 -3.22 -5.25
C VAL A 15 -8.54 -1.90 -5.69
N GLU A 16 -8.82 -1.47 -6.92
CA GLU A 16 -8.18 -0.28 -7.50
C GLU A 16 -8.31 0.95 -6.59
N SER A 17 -9.49 1.19 -6.02
CA SER A 17 -9.73 2.36 -5.15
C SER A 17 -8.96 2.37 -3.83
N ASP A 18 -8.25 1.29 -3.47
CA ASP A 18 -7.46 1.25 -2.23
C ASP A 18 -6.12 1.99 -2.39
N TRP A 19 -5.70 2.32 -3.62
CA TRP A 19 -4.37 2.86 -3.87
C TRP A 19 -4.10 4.17 -3.11
N GLN A 20 -5.12 5.00 -2.90
CA GLN A 20 -5.00 6.26 -2.16
C GLN A 20 -4.69 6.01 -0.68
N ALA A 21 -5.41 5.08 -0.05
CA ALA A 21 -5.20 4.72 1.36
C ALA A 21 -3.82 4.08 1.55
N VAL A 22 -3.37 3.26 0.59
CA VAL A 22 -2.01 2.71 0.58
C VAL A 22 -0.97 3.82 0.43
N HIS A 23 -1.19 4.77 -0.50
CA HIS A 23 -0.26 5.88 -0.72
C HIS A 23 -0.08 6.77 0.50
N GLN A 24 -1.13 6.96 1.29
CA GLN A 24 -1.10 7.81 2.48
C GLN A 24 0.01 7.41 3.46
N TYR A 25 0.19 6.12 3.72
CA TYR A 25 1.28 5.65 4.58
C TYR A 25 2.56 5.35 3.79
N ALA A 26 2.44 4.85 2.55
CA ALA A 26 3.60 4.42 1.78
C ALA A 26 4.47 5.57 1.25
N SER A 27 3.94 6.80 1.24
CA SER A 27 4.68 8.02 0.89
C SER A 27 5.42 8.66 2.08
N ASP A 28 5.13 8.23 3.31
CA ASP A 28 5.75 8.75 4.52
C ASP A 28 7.10 8.06 4.77
N ARG A 29 8.18 8.87 4.77
CA ARG A 29 9.55 8.40 5.01
C ARG A 29 9.74 7.74 6.37
N GLU A 30 9.06 8.23 7.40
CA GLU A 30 9.18 7.66 8.75
C GLU A 30 8.57 6.27 8.81
N VAL A 31 7.45 6.05 8.11
CA VAL A 31 6.76 4.75 8.04
C VAL A 31 7.60 3.72 7.29
N VAL A 32 8.22 4.12 6.17
CA VAL A 32 8.95 3.18 5.30
C VAL A 32 10.46 3.07 5.61
N ARG A 33 10.96 3.73 6.66
CA ARG A 33 12.41 3.84 6.95
C ARG A 33 13.18 2.51 7.08
N TYR A 34 12.48 1.40 7.35
CA TYR A 34 13.06 0.06 7.46
C TYR A 34 12.75 -0.85 6.25
N LEU A 35 12.03 -0.34 5.26
CA LEU A 35 11.74 -1.06 4.03
C LEU A 35 12.86 -0.82 3.02
N THR A 36 13.10 -1.80 2.15
CA THR A 36 14.10 -1.69 1.07
C THR A 36 13.59 -0.87 -0.12
N PHE A 37 12.38 -0.31 -0.03
CA PHE A 37 11.68 0.42 -1.08
C PHE A 37 10.90 1.60 -0.51
N GLY A 38 10.52 2.54 -1.39
CA GLY A 38 9.82 3.77 -1.03
C GLY A 38 10.74 4.94 -0.66
N PRO A 39 10.20 6.09 -0.20
CA PRO A 39 8.77 6.43 -0.16
C PRO A 39 8.13 6.42 -1.55
N ASN A 40 6.90 5.92 -1.63
CA ASN A 40 6.21 5.75 -2.90
C ASN A 40 5.79 7.10 -3.48
N THR A 41 5.92 7.25 -4.80
CA THR A 41 5.22 8.29 -5.57
C THR A 41 3.79 7.84 -5.89
N ILE A 42 2.91 8.77 -6.25
CA ILE A 42 1.52 8.46 -6.67
C ILE A 42 1.50 7.41 -7.79
N ARG A 43 2.43 7.52 -8.75
CA ARG A 43 2.54 6.59 -9.88
C ARG A 43 2.81 5.16 -9.43
N ILE A 44 3.70 4.97 -8.45
CA ILE A 44 4.02 3.63 -7.90
C ILE A 44 2.81 3.08 -7.14
N SER A 45 2.18 3.90 -6.29
CA SER A 45 1.01 3.45 -5.52
C SER A 45 -0.18 3.07 -6.41
N ARG A 46 -0.35 3.72 -7.56
CA ARG A 46 -1.38 3.38 -8.56
C ARG A 46 -1.01 2.15 -9.43
N GLY A 47 0.05 1.41 -9.09
CA GLY A 47 0.46 0.19 -9.80
C GLY A 47 1.44 0.41 -10.96
N GLY A 48 2.05 1.59 -11.07
CA GLY A 48 3.13 1.83 -12.03
C GLY A 48 4.45 1.18 -11.60
N SER A 49 5.23 0.66 -12.55
CA SER A 49 6.51 0.01 -12.28
C SER A 49 7.55 1.00 -11.74
N PHE A 50 8.33 0.60 -10.72
CA PHE A 50 9.52 1.33 -10.31
C PHE A 50 10.57 1.26 -11.43
N GLN A 51 11.13 2.40 -11.84
CA GLN A 51 12.30 2.45 -12.73
C GLN A 51 13.48 2.85 -11.85
N GLY A 52 14.20 1.87 -11.34
CA GLY A 52 15.36 2.07 -10.47
C GLY A 52 15.99 0.74 -10.13
#